data_AF-A0A9R0SZL1-F1
#
_entry.id   AF-A0A9R0SZL1-F1
#
_cell.length_a   1.000
_cell.length_b   1.000
_cell.length_c   1.000
_cell.angle_alpha   90.00
_cell.angle_beta   90.00
_cell.angle_gamma   90.00
#
_symmetry.space_group_name_H-M   'P 1'
#
loop_
_entity.id
_entity.type
_entity.pdbx_description
1 polymer ?
#
loop_
_entity_poly.entity_id
_entity_poly.type
_entity_poly.pdbx_seq_one_letter_code
_entity_poly.pdbx_strand_id
1 'polypeptide(L)'
;MRGTGVRLAQAGYAVYGIDYEGHGKSGGLRGYVPSFDAKRDEIRRNPYCYKGRPRLKTAHELLRASLHVESEVLTQVTLPFLVVHGGGDRVTDPSVSQLLCREAPSTDKTLKLYPGMWHALTSGELPENIDKVFFDIIAWLDHRSGPPARDD
;
A
#
# COMPACT_ATOMS: atom_id res chain seq x y z
N MET A 1 -11.52 3.53 -1.26
CA MET A 1 -11.58 3.51 0.21
C MET A 1 -12.77 2.79 0.85
N ARG A 2 -13.93 2.57 0.20
CA ARG A 2 -15.04 1.83 0.87
C ARG A 2 -14.72 0.37 1.23
N GLY A 3 -13.84 -0.33 0.51
CA GLY A 3 -13.51 -1.74 0.79
C GLY A 3 -12.69 -1.94 2.07
N THR A 4 -11.50 -1.36 2.12
CA THR A 4 -10.55 -1.53 3.24
C THR A 4 -11.09 -1.01 4.56
N GLY A 5 -11.64 0.21 4.58
CA GLY A 5 -12.14 0.80 5.82
C GLY A 5 -13.33 0.05 6.41
N VAL A 6 -14.26 -0.42 5.57
CA VAL A 6 -15.42 -1.20 6.04
C VAL A 6 -14.98 -2.55 6.60
N ARG A 7 -14.05 -3.26 5.93
CA ARG A 7 -13.56 -4.57 6.40
C ARG A 7 -12.85 -4.46 7.75
N LEU A 8 -12.00 -3.46 7.94
CA LEU A 8 -11.35 -3.22 9.24
C LEU A 8 -12.36 -2.80 10.32
N ALA A 9 -13.35 -1.97 9.98
CA ALA A 9 -14.42 -1.61 10.91
C ALA A 9 -15.28 -2.82 11.33
N GLN A 10 -15.59 -3.71 10.39
CA GLN A 10 -16.28 -4.97 10.67
C GLN A 10 -15.45 -5.91 11.56
N ALA A 11 -14.12 -5.81 11.52
CA ALA A 11 -13.21 -6.51 12.41
C ALA A 11 -13.05 -5.83 13.80
N GLY A 12 -13.80 -4.76 14.09
CA GLY A 12 -13.82 -4.10 15.40
C GLY A 12 -12.87 -2.91 15.55
N TYR A 13 -12.20 -2.47 14.48
CA TYR A 13 -11.27 -1.35 14.52
C TYR A 13 -11.95 -0.02 14.17
N ALA A 14 -11.64 1.04 14.92
CA ALA A 14 -11.91 2.39 14.45
C ALA A 14 -10.96 2.74 13.30
N VAL A 15 -11.49 3.19 12.17
CA VAL A 15 -10.69 3.50 10.96
C VAL A 15 -10.83 4.97 10.60
N TYR A 16 -9.69 5.65 10.50
CA TYR A 16 -9.59 7.02 9.99
C TYR A 16 -8.80 6.99 8.68
N GLY A 17 -9.43 7.42 7.58
CA GLY A 17 -8.79 7.53 6.28
C GLY A 17 -8.62 8.99 5.90
N ILE A 18 -7.44 9.36 5.38
CA ILE A 18 -7.21 10.68 4.79
C ILE A 18 -7.46 10.55 3.28
N ASP A 19 -8.56 11.12 2.80
CA ASP A 19 -8.84 11.23 1.37
C ASP A 19 -8.08 12.45 0.79
N TYR A 20 -7.36 12.25 -0.31
CA TYR A 20 -6.87 13.35 -1.13
C TYR A 20 -7.98 13.85 -2.07
N GLU A 21 -7.97 15.16 -2.36
CA GLU A 21 -8.89 15.78 -3.32
C GLU A 21 -8.93 14.99 -4.66
N GLY A 22 -10.14 14.75 -5.18
CA GLY A 22 -10.37 14.02 -6.45
C GLY A 22 -10.73 12.53 -6.32
N HIS A 23 -10.74 11.96 -5.11
CA HIS A 23 -11.21 10.59 -4.86
C HIS A 23 -12.72 10.58 -4.53
N GLY A 24 -13.55 9.75 -5.19
CA GLY A 24 -15.00 9.98 -5.06
C GLY A 24 -16.02 9.00 -5.68
N LYS A 25 -17.11 9.61 -6.17
CA LYS A 25 -18.50 9.09 -6.24
C LYS A 25 -19.00 8.69 -7.65
N SER A 26 -18.12 8.36 -8.58
CA SER A 26 -18.51 7.93 -9.94
C SER A 26 -19.37 6.66 -9.89
N GLY A 27 -20.44 6.59 -10.69
CA GLY A 27 -21.27 5.38 -10.84
C GLY A 27 -20.55 4.26 -11.62
N GLY A 28 -21.03 3.02 -11.48
CA GLY A 28 -20.45 1.83 -12.12
C GLY A 28 -19.68 0.91 -11.15
N LEU A 29 -19.23 -0.24 -11.66
CA LEU A 29 -18.43 -1.19 -10.88
C LEU A 29 -17.05 -0.57 -10.58
N ARG A 30 -16.75 -0.35 -9.30
CA ARG A 30 -15.51 0.34 -8.88
C ARG A 30 -14.29 -0.46 -9.33
N GLY A 31 -13.34 0.21 -9.98
CA GLY A 31 -12.09 -0.42 -10.43
C GLY A 31 -12.27 -1.39 -11.59
N TYR A 32 -13.45 -1.49 -12.18
CA TYR A 32 -13.67 -2.37 -13.33
C TYR A 32 -12.98 -1.82 -14.57
N VAL A 33 -12.00 -2.58 -15.06
CA VAL A 33 -11.29 -2.31 -16.31
C VAL A 33 -11.66 -3.45 -17.27
N PRO A 34 -12.61 -3.24 -18.19
CA PRO A 34 -13.02 -4.28 -19.14
C PRO A 34 -11.90 -4.65 -20.12
N SER A 35 -10.95 -3.74 -20.37
CA SER A 35 -9.76 -3.97 -21.18
C SER A 35 -8.63 -3.04 -20.74
N PHE A 36 -7.47 -3.63 -20.43
CA PHE A 36 -6.28 -2.86 -20.06
C PHE A 36 -5.80 -1.97 -21.19
N ASP A 37 -5.88 -2.42 -22.45
CA ASP A 37 -5.46 -1.61 -23.59
C ASP A 37 -6.38 -0.42 -23.81
N ALA A 38 -7.70 -0.62 -23.70
CA ALA A 38 -8.67 0.48 -23.77
C ALA A 38 -8.41 1.52 -22.66
N LYS A 39 -8.11 1.06 -21.43
CA LYS A 39 -7.80 1.96 -20.32
C LYS A 39 -6.49 2.72 -20.51
N ARG A 40 -5.46 2.06 -21.04
CA ARG A 40 -4.18 2.70 -21.38
C ARG A 40 -4.37 3.78 -22.44
N ASP A 41 -5.20 3.52 -23.44
CA ASP A 41 -5.52 4.49 -24.49
C ASP A 41 -6.29 5.69 -23.95
N GLU A 42 -7.27 5.48 -23.07
CA GLU A 42 -7.99 6.56 -22.36
C GLU A 42 -7.01 7.47 -21.60
N ILE A 43 -6.12 6.88 -20.79
CA ILE A 43 -5.10 7.62 -20.02
C ILE A 43 -4.18 8.40 -20.96
N ARG A 44 -3.72 7.78 -22.05
CA ARG A 44 -2.85 8.43 -23.05
C ARG A 44 -3.54 9.59 -23.77
N ARG A 45 -4.86 9.54 -23.94
CA ARG A 45 -5.64 10.62 -24.58
C ARG A 45 -5.96 11.75 -23.63
N ASN A 46 -5.96 11.52 -22.31
CA ASN A 46 -6.24 12.55 -21.30
C ASN A 46 -5.37 13.81 -21.51
N PRO A 47 -5.97 14.99 -21.80
CA PRO A 47 -5.22 16.23 -22.00
C PRO A 47 -4.59 16.77 -20.71
N TYR A 48 -5.08 16.35 -19.54
CA TYR A 48 -4.54 16.74 -18.24
C TYR A 48 -3.37 15.87 -17.76
N CYS A 49 -3.09 14.75 -18.43
CA CYS A 49 -1.90 13.97 -18.13
C CYS A 49 -0.68 14.57 -18.84
N TYR A 50 0.37 14.87 -18.08
CA TYR A 50 1.65 15.29 -18.63
C TYR A 50 2.31 14.13 -19.40
N LYS A 51 2.65 14.35 -20.67
CA LYS A 51 3.21 13.32 -21.58
C LYS A 51 4.68 13.55 -21.92
N GLY A 52 5.27 14.64 -21.46
CA GLY A 52 6.67 14.98 -21.70
C GLY A 52 7.62 14.16 -20.84
N ARG A 53 8.92 14.29 -21.10
CA ARG A 53 9.94 13.76 -20.19
C ARG A 53 9.85 14.48 -18.83
N PRO A 54 10.09 13.80 -17.70
CA PRO A 54 10.24 14.48 -16.41
C PRO A 54 11.22 15.64 -16.55
N ARG A 55 10.84 16.83 -16.07
CA ARG A 55 11.77 17.97 -16.05
C ARG A 55 12.98 17.58 -15.19
N LEU A 56 14.19 17.95 -15.61
CA LEU A 56 15.41 17.56 -14.91
C LEU A 56 15.36 17.91 -13.41
N LYS A 57 14.84 19.10 -13.07
CA LYS A 57 14.65 19.50 -11.67
C LYS A 57 13.69 18.58 -10.91
N THR A 58 12.58 18.17 -11.52
CA THR A 58 11.65 17.21 -10.90
C THR A 58 12.32 15.85 -10.67
N ALA A 59 13.04 15.34 -11.67
CA ALA A 59 13.78 14.09 -11.52
C ALA A 59 14.86 14.17 -10.42
N HIS A 60 15.56 15.30 -10.34
CA HIS A 60 16.57 15.57 -9.31
C HIS A 60 15.95 15.60 -7.90
N GLU A 61 14.83 16.30 -7.70
CA GLU A 61 14.18 16.34 -6.38
C GLU A 61 13.61 14.98 -5.98
N LEU A 62 13.06 14.20 -6.93
CA LEU A 62 12.62 12.84 -6.63
C LEU A 62 13.78 11.96 -6.18
N LEU A 63 14.91 12.01 -6.90
CA LEU A 63 16.11 11.26 -6.52
C LEU A 63 16.62 11.70 -5.14
N ARG A 64 16.70 13.02 -4.90
CA ARG A 64 17.16 13.56 -3.61
C ARG A 64 16.27 13.14 -2.46
N ALA A 65 14.94 13.17 -2.64
CA ALA A 65 13.98 12.70 -1.66
C ALA A 65 14.11 11.19 -1.42
N SER A 66 14.26 10.39 -2.47
CA SER A 66 14.47 8.94 -2.36
C SER A 66 15.74 8.63 -1.56
N LEU A 67 16.87 9.26 -1.90
CA LEU A 67 18.13 9.05 -1.20
C LEU A 67 18.04 9.46 0.27
N HIS A 68 17.44 10.62 0.57
CA HIS A 68 17.24 11.06 1.95
C HIS A 68 16.36 10.09 2.75
N VAL A 69 15.28 9.57 2.16
CA VAL A 69 14.45 8.55 2.82
C VAL A 69 15.29 7.32 3.13
N GLU A 70 16.03 6.83 2.14
CA GLU A 70 16.83 5.61 2.23
C GLU A 70 17.97 5.71 3.27
N SER A 71 18.69 6.84 3.30
CA SER A 71 19.85 7.03 4.17
C SER A 71 19.51 7.52 5.57
N GLU A 72 18.45 8.31 5.73
CA GLU A 72 18.15 9.00 7.00
C GLU A 72 16.82 8.57 7.60
N VAL A 73 15.75 8.41 6.82
CA VAL A 73 14.42 8.19 7.38
C VAL A 73 14.19 6.74 7.78
N LEU A 74 14.62 5.76 6.97
CA LEU A 74 14.40 4.34 7.26
C LEU A 74 14.97 3.94 8.62
N THR A 75 16.16 4.44 8.97
CA THR A 75 16.87 4.14 10.22
C THR A 75 16.26 4.84 11.45
N GLN A 76 15.23 5.66 11.27
CA GLN A 76 14.50 6.32 12.37
C GLN A 76 13.19 5.62 12.72
N VAL A 77 12.75 4.63 11.94
CA VAL A 77 11.47 3.94 12.15
C VAL A 77 11.57 2.94 13.32
N THR A 78 11.11 3.36 14.49
CA THR A 78 11.13 2.56 15.74
C THR A 78 9.78 1.94 16.12
N LEU A 79 8.68 2.47 15.56
CA LEU A 79 7.33 1.97 15.85
C LEU A 79 7.12 0.54 15.31
N PRO A 80 6.26 -0.28 15.94
CA PRO A 80 5.85 -1.55 15.38
C PRO A 80 5.16 -1.38 14.02
N PHE A 81 5.48 -2.23 13.04
CA PHE A 81 4.85 -2.14 11.72
C PHE A 81 4.71 -3.48 10.99
N LEU A 82 3.70 -3.53 10.12
CA LEU A 82 3.48 -4.60 9.15
C LEU A 82 3.65 -4.04 7.74
N VAL A 83 4.47 -4.70 6.93
CA VAL A 83 4.55 -4.49 5.49
C VAL A 83 3.89 -5.67 4.77
N VAL A 84 2.90 -5.37 3.93
CA VAL A 84 2.28 -6.32 3.00
C VAL A 84 2.66 -5.91 1.58
N HIS A 85 3.25 -6.82 0.80
CA HIS A 85 3.76 -6.49 -0.54
C HIS A 85 3.55 -7.65 -1.53
N GLY A 86 3.11 -7.33 -2.75
CA GLY A 86 2.92 -8.33 -3.82
C GLY A 86 4.25 -8.76 -4.46
N GLY A 87 4.58 -10.04 -4.42
CA GLY A 87 5.85 -10.54 -4.98
C GLY A 87 5.96 -10.41 -6.51
N GLY A 88 4.85 -10.20 -7.22
CA GLY A 88 4.79 -9.92 -8.65
C GLY A 88 4.62 -8.43 -8.97
N ASP A 89 4.74 -7.54 -7.99
CA ASP A 89 4.53 -6.11 -8.20
C ASP A 89 5.59 -5.52 -9.15
N ARG A 90 5.10 -4.76 -10.14
CA ARG A 90 5.90 -4.05 -11.16
C ARG A 90 5.80 -2.54 -11.05
N VAL A 91 4.95 -2.05 -10.14
CA VAL A 91 4.78 -0.63 -9.84
C VAL A 91 5.71 -0.23 -8.71
N THR A 92 5.76 -1.03 -7.64
CA THR A 92 6.72 -0.88 -6.56
C THR A 92 7.57 -2.12 -6.41
N ASP A 93 8.89 -1.95 -6.24
CA ASP A 93 9.83 -3.06 -6.10
C ASP A 93 9.76 -3.64 -4.67
N PRO A 94 9.49 -4.95 -4.51
CA PRO A 94 9.53 -5.63 -3.20
C PRO A 94 10.84 -5.45 -2.45
N SER A 95 11.97 -5.25 -3.14
CA SER A 95 13.29 -5.04 -2.53
C SER A 95 13.31 -3.81 -1.62
N VAL A 96 12.52 -2.77 -1.91
CA VAL A 96 12.42 -1.56 -1.08
C VAL A 96 11.69 -1.85 0.23
N SER A 97 10.68 -2.73 0.21
CA SER A 97 10.02 -3.18 1.43
C SER A 97 10.93 -4.05 2.30
N GLN A 98 11.77 -4.87 1.67
CA GLN A 98 12.82 -5.63 2.38
C GLN A 98 13.87 -4.71 2.98
N LEU A 99 14.26 -3.65 2.27
CA LEU A 99 15.18 -2.64 2.75
C LEU A 99 14.64 -1.93 4.00
N LEU A 100 13.39 -1.44 3.99
CA LEU A 100 12.77 -0.85 5.19
C LEU A 100 12.84 -1.82 6.38
N CYS A 101 12.49 -3.09 6.19
CA CYS A 101 12.52 -4.07 7.27
C CYS A 101 13.94 -4.35 7.77
N ARG A 102 14.95 -4.24 6.92
CA ARG A 102 16.35 -4.43 7.31
C ARG A 102 16.89 -3.23 8.09
N GLU A 103 16.71 -2.02 7.56
CA GLU A 103 17.34 -0.80 8.09
C GLU A 103 16.58 -0.20 9.29
N ALA A 104 15.27 -0.43 9.40
CA ALA A 104 14.49 0.14 10.51
C ALA A 104 14.89 -0.46 11.87
N PRO A 105 15.16 0.36 12.92
CA PRO A 105 15.49 -0.13 14.25
C PRO A 105 14.32 -0.74 15.02
N SER A 106 13.08 -0.68 14.49
CA SER A 106 11.92 -1.32 15.09
C SER A 106 12.18 -2.79 15.45
N THR A 107 11.89 -3.15 16.69
CA THR A 107 12.03 -4.51 17.23
C THR A 107 10.84 -5.39 16.87
N ASP A 108 9.70 -4.78 16.53
CA ASP A 108 8.47 -5.46 16.17
C ASP A 108 8.05 -5.11 14.74
N LYS A 109 8.62 -5.83 13.78
CA LYS A 109 8.41 -5.60 12.36
C LYS A 109 8.14 -6.90 11.64
N THR A 110 7.15 -6.89 10.74
CA THR A 110 6.77 -8.07 9.95
C THR A 110 6.69 -7.70 8.48
N LEU A 111 7.28 -8.52 7.61
CA LEU A 111 7.14 -8.45 6.15
C LEU A 111 6.40 -9.67 5.64
N LYS A 112 5.29 -9.46 4.93
CA LYS A 112 4.59 -10.50 4.18
C LYS A 112 4.67 -10.24 2.69
N LEU A 113 5.37 -11.11 1.98
CA LEU A 113 5.43 -11.16 0.53
C LEU A 113 4.42 -12.17 0.00
N TYR A 114 3.55 -11.73 -0.90
CA TYR A 114 2.53 -12.59 -1.50
C TYR A 114 2.92 -12.96 -2.94
N PRO A 115 3.40 -14.19 -3.21
CA PRO A 115 3.91 -14.58 -4.53
C PRO A 115 2.86 -14.38 -5.63
N GLY A 116 3.26 -13.76 -6.74
CA GLY A 116 2.39 -13.55 -7.91
C GLY A 116 1.35 -12.43 -7.78
N MET A 117 1.09 -11.92 -6.58
CA MET A 117 0.22 -10.76 -6.36
C MET A 117 0.93 -9.46 -6.76
N TRP A 118 0.16 -8.48 -7.23
CA TRP A 118 0.60 -7.20 -7.76
C TRP A 118 0.40 -6.07 -6.73
N HIS A 119 0.48 -4.82 -7.20
CA HIS A 119 0.47 -3.61 -6.37
C HIS A 119 -0.76 -3.43 -5.49
N ALA A 120 -1.96 -3.74 -6.00
CA ALA A 120 -3.22 -3.35 -5.38
C ALA A 120 -3.82 -4.42 -4.46
N LEU A 121 -3.04 -4.90 -3.49
CA LEU A 121 -3.38 -6.07 -2.64
C LEU A 121 -4.76 -6.05 -1.97
N THR A 122 -5.29 -4.87 -1.63
CA THR A 122 -6.55 -4.73 -0.90
C THR A 122 -7.78 -4.53 -1.78
N SER A 123 -7.62 -4.45 -3.11
CA SER A 123 -8.76 -4.17 -4.01
C SER A 123 -8.61 -4.59 -5.48
N GLY A 124 -7.39 -4.83 -5.97
CA GLY A 124 -7.10 -5.17 -7.38
C GLY A 124 -6.67 -6.62 -7.60
N GLU A 125 -6.90 -7.47 -6.61
CA GLU A 125 -6.56 -8.89 -6.61
C GLU A 125 -7.82 -9.77 -6.68
N LEU A 126 -7.66 -11.08 -6.87
CA LEU A 126 -8.78 -12.01 -6.78
C LEU A 126 -9.43 -11.96 -5.38
N PRO A 127 -10.74 -12.19 -5.23
CA PRO A 127 -11.42 -12.10 -3.93
C PRO A 127 -10.74 -12.92 -2.82
N GLU A 128 -10.30 -14.14 -3.13
CA GLU A 128 -9.64 -15.05 -2.18
C GLU A 128 -8.28 -14.50 -1.72
N ASN A 129 -7.56 -13.87 -2.64
CA ASN A 129 -6.28 -13.22 -2.37
C ASN A 129 -6.47 -11.97 -1.49
N ILE A 130 -7.51 -11.17 -1.77
CA ILE A 130 -7.88 -10.01 -0.96
C ILE A 130 -8.24 -10.48 0.46
N ASP A 131 -9.06 -11.52 0.60
CA ASP A 131 -9.47 -12.07 1.89
C ASP A 131 -8.27 -12.57 2.70
N LYS A 132 -7.31 -13.25 2.05
CA LYS A 132 -6.05 -13.66 2.67
C LYS A 132 -5.25 -12.47 3.20
N VAL A 133 -5.11 -11.40 2.42
CA VAL A 133 -4.39 -10.19 2.84
C VAL A 133 -5.07 -9.53 4.05
N PHE A 134 -6.41 -9.44 4.05
CA PHE A 134 -7.14 -8.89 5.20
C PHE A 134 -7.02 -9.76 6.44
N PHE A 135 -7.10 -11.08 6.30
CA PHE A 135 -6.88 -12.01 7.41
C PHE A 135 -5.53 -11.76 8.08
N ASP A 136 -4.46 -11.66 7.28
CA ASP A 136 -3.11 -11.43 7.79
C ASP A 136 -2.95 -10.06 8.47
N ILE A 137 -3.57 -9.01 7.92
CA ILE A 137 -3.57 -7.67 8.53
C ILE A 137 -4.30 -7.70 9.89
N ILE A 138 -5.51 -8.26 9.92
CA ILE A 138 -6.33 -8.31 11.14
C ILE A 138 -5.64 -9.15 12.21
N ALA A 139 -5.12 -10.33 11.87
CA ALA A 139 -4.40 -11.17 12.82
C ALA A 139 -3.17 -10.47 13.41
N TRP A 140 -2.45 -9.68 12.61
CA TRP A 140 -1.31 -8.89 13.10
C TRP A 140 -1.73 -7.79 14.08
N LEU A 141 -2.86 -7.13 13.81
CA LEU A 141 -3.43 -6.11 14.69
C LEU A 141 -3.99 -6.73 15.98
N ASP A 142 -4.71 -7.85 15.90
CA ASP A 142 -5.32 -8.53 17.04
C ASP A 142 -4.26 -8.94 18.07
N HIS A 143 -3.13 -9.45 17.57
CA HIS A 143 -1.99 -9.84 18.41
C HIS A 143 -1.41 -8.67 19.25
N ARG A 144 -1.61 -7.42 18.82
CA ARG A 144 -1.04 -6.21 19.43
C ARG A 144 -2.06 -5.31 20.12
N SER A 145 -3.34 -5.57 19.90
CA SER A 145 -4.45 -4.76 20.43
C SER A 145 -5.31 -5.52 21.45
N GLY A 146 -5.02 -6.80 21.70
CA GLY A 146 -5.64 -7.56 22.78
C GLY A 146 -5.38 -6.95 24.17
N PRO A 147 -6.25 -7.23 25.17
CA PRO A 147 -6.05 -6.75 26.53
C PRO A 147 -4.71 -7.24 27.09
N PRO A 148 -4.00 -6.44 27.91
CA PRO A 148 -2.80 -6.91 28.58
C PRO A 148 -3.14 -8.18 29.38
N ALA A 149 -2.20 -9.14 29.41
CA ALA A 149 -2.33 -10.32 30.25
C ALA A 149 -2.71 -9.84 31.66
N ARG A 150 -3.84 -10.33 32.17
CA ARG A 150 -4.21 -10.10 33.57
C ARG A 150 -3.25 -10.94 34.38
N ASP A 151 -2.31 -10.30 35.05
CA ASP A 151 -1.54 -10.93 36.12
C ASP A 151 -2.55 -11.25 37.24
N ASP A 152 -2.84 -12.54 37.43
CA ASP A 152 -3.61 -13.11 38.53
C ASP A 152 -2.72 -13.42 39.75
#